data_AF-A0A3C1QS39-F1
#
_entry.id   AF-A0A3C1QS39-F1
#
_cell.length_a   1.000
_cell.length_b   1.000
_cell.length_c   1.000
_cell.angle_alpha   90.00
_cell.angle_beta   90.00
_cell.angle_gamma   90.00
#
_symmetry.space_group_name_H-M   'P 1'
#
loop_
_entity.id
_entity.type
_entity.pdbx_description
1 polymer ?
#
loop_
_entity_poly.entity_id
_entity_poly.type
_entity_poly.pdbx_seq_one_letter_code
_entity_poly.pdbx_strand_id
1 'polypeptide(L)'
;MLAGIALVAVVIAAAVLYGQSWLAGLANFLQGLAAWWASLFQGGPRGATAAATVSAPPAPRPRPFREFTDPFASGLARRSTPLELVAYTFQALEAWAYEAGCPRSADQTPIEFASRLAAEHPDLRDPAKRLGELVNCGAYSPQGLPENAMGELQQFWRSLPRPA
;
A
#
# COMPACT_ATOMS: atom_id res chain seq x y z
N MET A 1 -37.79 -20.34 6.65
CA MET A 1 -37.18 -19.97 5.34
C MET A 1 -37.66 -18.60 4.85
N LEU A 2 -38.96 -18.36 4.69
CA LEU A 2 -39.49 -17.07 4.18
C LEU A 2 -39.22 -15.85 5.09
N ALA A 3 -39.29 -16.02 6.43
CA ALA A 3 -39.03 -14.91 7.37
C ALA A 3 -37.57 -14.41 7.37
N GLY A 4 -36.60 -15.30 7.11
CA GLY A 4 -35.19 -14.92 7.01
C GLY A 4 -34.88 -14.16 5.72
N ILE A 5 -35.54 -14.53 4.62
CA ILE A 5 -35.42 -13.85 3.33
C ILE A 5 -36.03 -12.44 3.40
N ALA A 6 -37.16 -12.29 4.09
CA ALA A 6 -37.78 -10.98 4.32
C ALA A 6 -36.88 -10.05 5.15
N LEU A 7 -36.23 -10.57 6.20
CA LEU A 7 -35.30 -9.79 7.02
C LEU A 7 -34.08 -9.32 6.20
N VAL A 8 -33.50 -10.22 5.39
CA VAL A 8 -32.36 -9.89 4.53
C VAL A 8 -32.76 -8.86 3.46
N ALA A 9 -33.93 -9.00 2.86
CA ALA A 9 -34.45 -8.03 1.90
C ALA A 9 -34.69 -6.65 2.53
N VAL A 10 -35.18 -6.60 3.78
CA VAL A 10 -35.39 -5.34 4.52
C VAL A 10 -34.06 -4.69 4.91
N VAL A 11 -33.04 -5.46 5.30
CA VAL A 11 -31.70 -4.94 5.60
C VAL A 11 -31.03 -4.41 4.33
N ILE A 12 -31.14 -5.12 3.21
CA ILE A 12 -30.62 -4.68 1.91
C ILE A 12 -31.38 -3.44 1.44
N ALA A 13 -32.72 -3.42 1.54
CA ALA A 13 -33.52 -2.27 1.18
C ALA A 13 -33.23 -1.06 2.08
N ALA A 14 -33.03 -1.25 3.39
CA ALA A 14 -32.63 -0.19 4.30
C ALA A 14 -31.23 0.34 3.97
N ALA A 15 -30.27 -0.54 3.64
CA ALA A 15 -28.93 -0.14 3.21
C ALA A 15 -28.95 0.62 1.86
N VAL A 16 -29.83 0.25 0.93
CA VAL A 16 -29.99 0.92 -0.37
C VAL A 16 -30.74 2.25 -0.24
N LEU A 17 -31.77 2.31 0.61
CA LEU A 17 -32.61 3.51 0.79
C LEU A 17 -31.95 4.57 1.68
N TYR A 18 -31.14 4.19 2.67
CA TYR A 18 -30.43 5.13 3.57
C TYR A 18 -28.93 5.29 3.26
N GLY A 19 -28.34 4.48 2.36
CA GLY A 19 -26.89 4.41 2.14
C GLY A 19 -26.33 5.16 0.94
N GLN A 20 -27.03 6.16 0.39
CA GLN A 20 -26.50 6.92 -0.74
C GLN A 20 -25.23 7.74 -0.39
N SER A 21 -25.05 8.09 0.89
CA SER A 21 -23.89 8.83 1.38
C SER A 21 -22.61 7.98 1.52
N TRP A 22 -22.74 6.67 1.70
CA TRP A 22 -21.60 5.77 1.93
C TRP A 22 -20.91 5.40 0.62
N LEU A 23 -21.67 5.25 -0.46
CA LEU A 23 -21.12 5.03 -1.80
C LEU A 23 -20.38 6.26 -2.31
N ALA A 24 -20.91 7.46 -2.05
CA ALA A 24 -20.23 8.71 -2.37
C ALA A 24 -18.96 8.90 -1.53
N GLY A 25 -18.99 8.58 -0.24
CA GLY A 25 -17.80 8.60 0.63
C GLY A 25 -16.74 7.60 0.20
N LEU A 26 -17.15 6.39 -0.19
CA LEU A 26 -16.26 5.35 -0.71
C LEU A 26 -15.66 5.74 -2.06
N ALA A 27 -16.46 6.30 -2.97
CA ALA A 27 -15.98 6.77 -4.26
C ALA A 27 -14.96 7.91 -4.10
N ASN A 28 -15.24 8.90 -3.23
CA ASN A 28 -14.28 9.96 -2.92
C ASN A 28 -13.02 9.43 -2.25
N PHE A 29 -13.13 8.44 -1.37
CA PHE A 29 -11.99 7.81 -0.73
C PHE A 29 -11.13 7.04 -1.75
N LEU A 30 -11.76 6.24 -2.62
CA LEU A 30 -11.08 5.50 -3.69
C LEU A 30 -10.46 6.45 -4.72
N GLN A 31 -11.11 7.57 -5.05
CA GLN A 31 -10.52 8.61 -5.90
C GLN A 31 -9.34 9.30 -5.22
N GLY A 32 -9.42 9.59 -3.93
CA GLY A 32 -8.31 10.12 -3.15
C GLY A 32 -7.14 9.15 -3.07
N LEU A 33 -7.42 7.85 -2.90
CA LEU A 33 -6.42 6.79 -2.88
C LEU A 33 -5.80 6.56 -4.26
N ALA A 34 -6.59 6.61 -5.33
CA ALA A 34 -6.13 6.51 -6.70
C ALA A 34 -5.32 7.74 -7.12
N ALA A 35 -5.70 8.95 -6.69
CA ALA A 35 -4.96 10.18 -6.91
C ALA A 35 -3.66 10.21 -6.10
N TRP A 36 -3.69 9.69 -4.86
CA TRP A 36 -2.50 9.48 -4.05
C TRP A 36 -1.55 8.48 -4.71
N TRP A 37 -2.06 7.34 -5.19
CA TRP A 37 -1.29 6.42 -6.04
C TRP A 37 -0.74 7.16 -7.25
N ALA A 38 -1.58 7.82 -8.04
CA ALA A 38 -1.15 8.56 -9.22
C ALA A 38 -0.08 9.61 -8.89
N SER A 39 -0.12 10.25 -7.72
CA SER A 39 0.92 11.20 -7.26
C SER A 39 2.24 10.53 -6.88
N LEU A 40 2.22 9.25 -6.50
CA LEU A 40 3.41 8.44 -6.25
C LEU A 40 4.01 7.83 -7.53
N PHE A 41 3.22 7.73 -8.60
CA PHE A 41 3.64 7.14 -9.89
C PHE A 41 3.78 8.17 -11.03
N GLN A 42 3.28 9.39 -10.88
CA GLN A 42 3.53 10.51 -11.80
C GLN A 42 4.85 11.18 -11.44
N GLY A 43 5.94 10.61 -11.95
CA GLY A 43 7.19 11.35 -12.09
C GLY A 43 6.94 12.61 -12.91
N GLY A 44 7.11 13.78 -12.29
CA GLY A 44 7.04 15.05 -13.00
C GLY A 44 8.09 15.08 -14.13
N PRO A 45 7.76 15.61 -15.31
CA PRO A 45 8.68 15.61 -16.44
C PRO A 45 9.94 16.42 -16.15
N ARG A 46 11.10 15.87 -16.56
CA ARG A 46 12.38 16.58 -16.67
C ARG A 46 12.20 17.84 -17.52
N GLY A 47 12.21 18.99 -16.87
CA GLY A 47 12.68 20.23 -17.47
C GLY A 47 14.20 20.22 -17.43
N ALA A 48 14.84 19.79 -18.52
CA ALA A 48 16.24 20.09 -18.74
C ALA A 48 16.38 21.61 -18.91
N THR A 49 16.76 22.31 -17.85
CA THR A 49 17.33 23.65 -17.96
C THR A 49 18.47 23.74 -16.97
N ALA A 50 19.67 23.90 -17.51
CA ALA A 50 20.89 24.05 -16.77
C ALA A 50 20.83 25.26 -15.82
N ALA A 51 21.61 25.17 -14.74
CA ALA A 51 21.98 26.22 -13.78
C ALA A 51 20.94 26.59 -12.71
N ALA A 52 21.09 25.97 -11.53
CA ALA A 52 21.45 26.63 -10.26
C ALA A 52 21.18 25.65 -9.12
N THR A 53 22.19 25.38 -8.30
CA THR A 53 22.10 24.59 -7.08
C THR A 53 21.30 25.36 -6.03
N VAL A 54 19.98 25.42 -6.19
CA VAL A 54 19.08 25.75 -5.08
C VAL A 54 18.75 24.41 -4.42
N SER A 55 19.26 24.23 -3.20
CA SER A 55 18.92 23.11 -2.34
C SER A 55 17.39 23.00 -2.27
N ALA A 56 16.84 22.01 -2.97
CA ALA A 56 15.43 21.68 -2.86
C ALA A 56 15.13 21.37 -1.39
N PRO A 57 13.98 21.81 -0.84
CA PRO A 57 13.59 21.44 0.51
C PRO A 57 13.69 19.92 0.66
N PRO A 58 14.23 19.41 1.79
CA PRO A 58 14.27 17.97 2.01
C PRO A 58 12.87 17.41 1.83
N ALA A 59 12.75 16.36 1.00
CA ALA A 59 11.49 15.70 0.74
C ALA A 59 10.78 15.41 2.09
N PRO A 60 9.44 15.58 2.16
CA PRO A 60 8.71 15.35 3.40
C PRO A 60 9.05 13.97 3.95
N ARG A 61 9.45 13.94 5.23
CA ARG A 61 9.85 12.69 5.88
C ARG A 61 8.68 11.71 5.83
N PRO A 62 8.91 10.44 5.45
CA PRO A 62 7.87 9.44 5.51
C PRO A 62 7.37 9.30 6.95
N ARG A 63 6.11 8.88 7.08
CA ARG A 63 5.52 8.53 8.38
C ARG A 63 6.44 7.52 9.09
N PRO A 64 6.72 7.69 10.40
CA PRO A 64 7.55 6.75 11.15
C PRO A 64 7.00 5.32 11.11
N PHE A 65 7.88 4.31 11.05
CA PHE A 65 7.52 2.90 10.97
C PHE A 65 6.68 2.45 12.16
N ARG A 66 6.99 2.96 13.36
CA ARG A 66 6.24 2.67 14.60
C ARG A 66 4.75 3.01 14.55
N GLU A 67 4.33 3.87 13.63
CA GLU A 67 2.94 4.23 13.48
C GLU A 67 2.16 3.25 12.59
N PHE A 68 2.87 2.37 11.87
CA PHE A 68 2.25 1.27 11.15
C PHE A 68 2.01 0.12 12.12
N THR A 69 0.76 -0.33 12.19
CA THR A 69 0.33 -1.44 13.03
C THR A 69 0.17 -2.67 12.14
N ASP A 70 0.56 -3.84 12.65
CA ASP A 70 0.29 -5.11 11.95
C ASP A 70 -1.20 -5.18 11.57
N PRO A 71 -1.53 -5.19 10.26
CA PRO A 71 -2.90 -5.14 9.80
C PRO A 71 -3.66 -6.45 10.12
N PHE A 72 -2.97 -7.57 10.26
CA PHE A 72 -3.57 -8.87 10.58
C PHE A 72 -3.87 -9.00 12.07
N ALA A 73 -3.04 -8.41 12.93
CA ALA A 73 -3.28 -8.36 14.37
C ALA A 73 -4.36 -7.35 14.77
N SER A 74 -4.37 -6.17 14.13
CA SER A 74 -5.31 -5.06 14.43
C SER A 74 -6.70 -5.21 13.80
N GLY A 75 -6.91 -6.26 13.01
CA GLY A 75 -8.13 -6.48 12.23
C GLY A 75 -8.30 -5.52 11.04
N LEU A 76 -7.30 -4.70 10.71
CA LEU A 76 -7.28 -3.86 9.51
C LEU A 76 -7.40 -4.70 8.25
N ALA A 77 -6.74 -5.86 8.22
CA ALA A 77 -6.80 -6.80 7.11
C ALA A 77 -8.23 -7.29 6.77
N ARG A 78 -9.17 -7.28 7.72
CA ARG A 78 -10.56 -7.69 7.47
C ARG A 78 -11.44 -6.58 6.87
N ARG A 79 -11.00 -5.33 6.97
CA ARG A 79 -11.76 -4.13 6.52
C ARG A 79 -11.12 -3.44 5.32
N SER A 80 -10.00 -3.96 4.83
CA SER A 80 -9.26 -3.42 3.70
C SER A 80 -9.29 -4.39 2.54
N THR A 81 -9.29 -3.85 1.33
CA THR A 81 -9.12 -4.63 0.10
C THR A 81 -7.70 -5.19 0.02
N PRO A 82 -7.48 -6.27 -0.73
CA PRO A 82 -6.14 -6.82 -0.98
C PRO A 82 -5.14 -5.78 -1.50
N LEU A 83 -5.56 -4.92 -2.42
CA LEU A 83 -4.70 -3.88 -3.01
C LEU A 83 -4.32 -2.80 -1.99
N GLU A 84 -5.26 -2.39 -1.14
CA GLU A 84 -4.99 -1.46 -0.03
C GLU A 84 -4.00 -2.05 0.96
N LEU A 85 -4.09 -3.35 1.25
CA LEU A 85 -3.14 -4.02 2.15
C LEU A 85 -1.74 -4.11 1.54
N VAL A 86 -1.62 -4.38 0.24
CA VAL A 86 -0.33 -4.33 -0.47
C VAL A 86 0.26 -2.93 -0.40
N ALA A 87 -0.52 -1.89 -0.72
CA ALA A 87 -0.06 -0.50 -0.67
C ALA A 87 0.33 -0.05 0.75
N TYR A 88 -0.48 -0.39 1.75
CA TYR A 88 -0.20 -0.11 3.16
C TYR A 88 1.09 -0.80 3.63
N THR A 89 1.26 -2.06 3.26
CA THR A 89 2.46 -2.85 3.63
C THR A 89 3.70 -2.32 2.93
N PHE A 90 3.59 -1.86 1.67
CA PHE A 90 4.68 -1.24 0.95
C PHE A 90 5.11 0.09 1.59
N GLN A 91 4.17 0.95 1.98
CA GLN A 91 4.47 2.17 2.74
C GLN A 91 5.17 1.87 4.07
N ALA A 92 4.76 0.80 4.77
CA ALA A 92 5.42 0.37 5.98
C ALA A 92 6.86 -0.08 5.72
N LEU A 93 7.12 -0.78 4.61
CA LEU A 93 8.48 -1.13 4.19
C LEU A 93 9.32 0.11 3.83
N GLU A 94 8.74 1.11 3.16
CA GLU A 94 9.44 2.37 2.86
C GLU A 94 9.80 3.13 4.14
N ALA A 95 8.89 3.20 5.10
CA ALA A 95 9.14 3.80 6.42
C ALA A 95 10.23 3.04 7.19
N TRP A 96 10.15 1.70 7.19
CA TRP A 96 11.16 0.84 7.79
C TRP A 96 12.54 1.07 7.17
N ALA A 97 12.62 1.09 5.84
CA ALA A 97 13.88 1.25 5.12
C ALA A 97 14.46 2.66 5.30
N TYR A 98 13.61 3.68 5.42
CA TYR A 98 14.05 5.03 5.77
C TYR A 98 14.72 5.07 7.14
N GLU A 99 14.11 4.44 8.15
CA GLU A 99 14.68 4.36 9.51
C GLU A 99 15.94 3.47 9.57
N ALA A 100 16.01 2.41 8.75
CA ALA A 100 17.19 1.56 8.62
C ALA A 100 18.35 2.21 7.83
N GLY A 101 18.18 3.43 7.32
CA GLY A 101 19.22 4.16 6.56
C GLY A 101 19.28 3.80 5.07
N CYS A 102 18.29 3.07 4.54
CA CYS A 102 18.21 2.60 3.17
C CYS A 102 16.96 3.14 2.42
N PRO A 103 16.71 4.47 2.42
CA PRO A 103 15.47 5.04 1.87
C PRO A 103 15.34 4.80 0.37
N ARG A 104 14.11 4.54 -0.10
CA ARG A 104 13.81 4.46 -1.55
C ARG A 104 14.09 5.81 -2.22
N SER A 105 14.74 5.79 -3.38
CA SER A 105 14.88 7.00 -4.20
C SER A 105 13.58 7.32 -4.95
N ALA A 106 13.29 8.59 -5.21
CA ALA A 106 12.09 9.00 -5.94
C ALA A 106 12.01 8.39 -7.36
N ASP A 107 13.16 8.22 -8.00
CA ASP A 107 13.26 7.64 -9.36
C ASP A 107 13.22 6.10 -9.38
N GLN A 108 13.20 5.45 -8.21
CA GLN A 108 13.31 4.00 -8.09
C GLN A 108 11.93 3.35 -8.07
N THR A 109 11.68 2.38 -8.95
CA THR A 109 10.42 1.62 -8.93
C THR A 109 10.30 0.73 -7.68
N PRO A 110 9.09 0.31 -7.29
CA PRO A 110 8.91 -0.60 -6.15
C PRO A 110 9.72 -1.90 -6.24
N ILE A 111 9.84 -2.48 -7.44
CA ILE A 111 10.57 -3.73 -7.67
C ILE A 111 12.10 -3.52 -7.61
N GLU A 112 12.61 -2.40 -8.12
CA GLU A 112 14.02 -2.03 -8.01
C GLU A 112 14.40 -1.73 -6.56
N PHE A 113 13.51 -1.06 -5.83
CA PHE A 113 13.68 -0.79 -4.41
C PHE A 113 13.72 -2.08 -3.59
N ALA A 114 12.73 -2.96 -3.78
CA ALA A 114 12.70 -4.27 -3.13
C ALA A 114 13.95 -5.08 -3.44
N SER A 115 14.42 -5.07 -4.69
CA SER A 115 15.62 -5.79 -5.11
C SER A 115 16.90 -5.24 -4.45
N ARG A 116 17.03 -3.92 -4.34
CA ARG A 116 18.17 -3.28 -3.66
C ARG A 116 18.13 -3.56 -2.16
N LEU A 117 16.96 -3.39 -1.53
CA LEU A 117 16.80 -3.65 -0.09
C LEU A 117 17.11 -5.11 0.25
N ALA A 118 16.70 -6.04 -0.61
CA ALA A 118 17.02 -7.47 -0.50
C ALA A 118 18.51 -7.82 -0.67
N ALA A 119 19.30 -6.91 -1.24
CA ALA A 119 20.75 -7.04 -1.34
C ALA A 119 21.45 -6.51 -0.08
N GLU A 120 20.96 -5.41 0.48
CA GLU A 120 21.50 -4.74 1.66
C GLU A 120 21.08 -5.41 2.99
N HIS A 121 19.88 -5.98 3.04
CA HIS A 121 19.32 -6.68 4.20
C HIS A 121 18.94 -8.12 3.82
N PRO A 122 19.87 -9.09 3.97
CA PRO A 122 19.62 -10.50 3.63
C PRO A 122 18.41 -11.10 4.34
N ASP A 123 18.13 -10.68 5.59
CA ASP A 123 16.99 -11.15 6.39
C ASP A 123 15.63 -10.77 5.76
N LEU A 124 15.61 -9.71 4.95
CA LEU A 124 14.43 -9.23 4.23
C LEU A 124 14.42 -9.60 2.75
N ARG A 125 15.39 -10.39 2.28
CA ARG A 125 15.54 -10.68 0.85
C ARG A 125 14.28 -11.26 0.21
N ASP A 126 13.79 -12.38 0.72
CA ASP A 126 12.62 -13.04 0.14
C ASP A 126 11.32 -12.29 0.44
N PRO A 127 11.07 -11.79 1.66
CA PRO A 127 9.87 -11.00 1.96
C PRO A 127 9.77 -9.71 1.13
N ALA A 128 10.86 -8.96 0.97
CA ALA A 128 10.86 -7.70 0.23
C ALA A 128 10.62 -7.93 -1.27
N LYS A 129 11.27 -8.95 -1.86
CA LYS A 129 11.05 -9.30 -3.28
C LYS A 129 9.60 -9.66 -3.56
N ARG A 130 9.00 -10.54 -2.75
CA ARG A 130 7.59 -10.93 -2.89
C ARG A 130 6.66 -9.73 -2.77
N LEU A 131 6.92 -8.82 -1.83
CA LEU A 131 6.13 -7.60 -1.72
C LEU A 131 6.26 -6.72 -2.98
N GLY A 132 7.46 -6.59 -3.54
CA GLY A 132 7.68 -5.88 -4.81
C GLY A 132 6.90 -6.50 -5.97
N GLU A 133 6.83 -7.83 -6.05
CA GLU A 133 6.03 -8.56 -7.03
C GLU A 133 4.53 -8.32 -6.83
N LEU A 134 4.03 -8.36 -5.60
CA LEU A 134 2.63 -8.06 -5.29
C LEU A 134 2.25 -6.63 -5.68
N VAL A 135 3.14 -5.66 -5.44
CA VAL A 135 2.95 -4.27 -5.88
C VAL A 135 2.87 -4.20 -7.41
N ASN A 136 3.76 -4.90 -8.11
CA ASN A 136 3.76 -4.95 -9.57
C ASN A 136 2.49 -5.61 -10.13
N CYS A 137 2.03 -6.71 -9.54
CA CYS A 137 0.77 -7.35 -9.91
C CYS A 137 -0.43 -6.42 -9.70
N GLY A 138 -0.49 -5.73 -8.57
CA GLY A 138 -1.58 -4.78 -8.27
C GLY A 138 -1.62 -3.58 -9.23
N ALA A 139 -0.47 -3.14 -9.74
CA ALA A 139 -0.39 -1.99 -10.64
C ALA A 139 -0.58 -2.36 -12.12
N TYR A 140 -0.10 -3.53 -12.55
CA TYR A 140 0.06 -3.84 -13.98
C TYR A 140 -0.50 -5.20 -14.43
N SER A 141 -0.92 -6.08 -13.52
CA SER A 141 -1.45 -7.40 -13.92
C SER A 141 -2.94 -7.33 -14.26
N PRO A 142 -3.35 -7.76 -15.47
CA PRO A 142 -4.77 -7.89 -15.81
C PRO A 142 -5.48 -8.99 -15.00
N GLN A 143 -4.72 -9.92 -14.42
CA GLN A 143 -5.23 -10.99 -13.56
C GLN A 143 -5.38 -10.53 -12.09
N GLY A 144 -4.87 -9.35 -11.74
CA GLY A 144 -4.88 -8.83 -10.37
C GLY A 144 -3.84 -9.49 -9.46
N LEU A 145 -4.15 -9.51 -8.16
CA LEU A 145 -3.30 -10.13 -7.13
C LEU A 145 -3.48 -11.66 -7.10
N PRO A 146 -2.42 -12.43 -6.82
CA PRO A 146 -2.52 -13.88 -6.72
C PRO A 146 -3.36 -14.30 -5.50
N GLU A 147 -3.98 -15.48 -5.57
CA GLU A 147 -4.90 -15.96 -4.51
C GLU A 147 -4.23 -16.07 -3.14
N ASN A 148 -2.93 -16.34 -3.09
CA ASN A 148 -2.14 -16.45 -1.87
C ASN A 148 -1.59 -15.11 -1.35
N ALA A 149 -1.88 -13.98 -2.01
CA ALA A 149 -1.31 -12.66 -1.67
C ALA A 149 -1.50 -12.30 -0.19
N MET A 150 -2.67 -12.60 0.39
CA MET A 150 -2.94 -12.30 1.80
C MET A 150 -2.06 -13.12 2.76
N GLY A 151 -1.78 -14.38 2.41
CA GLY A 151 -0.87 -15.22 3.17
C GLY A 151 0.56 -14.71 3.11
N GLU A 152 1.01 -14.24 1.95
CA GLU A 152 2.34 -13.66 1.76
C GLU A 152 2.52 -12.35 2.52
N LEU A 153 1.52 -11.45 2.48
CA LEU A 153 1.53 -10.23 3.29
C LEU A 153 1.57 -10.56 4.79
N GLN A 154 0.80 -11.53 5.25
CA GLN A 154 0.84 -11.92 6.66
C GLN A 154 2.20 -12.47 7.06
N GLN A 155 2.83 -13.27 6.20
CA GLN A 155 4.18 -13.78 6.45
C GLN A 155 5.22 -12.65 6.50
N PHE A 156 5.11 -11.69 5.59
CA PHE A 156 5.96 -10.49 5.56
C PHE A 156 5.91 -9.72 6.89
N TRP A 157 4.71 -9.44 7.40
CA TRP A 157 4.54 -8.71 8.67
C TRP A 157 5.13 -9.46 9.88
N ARG A 158 5.15 -10.79 9.84
CA ARG A 158 5.78 -11.61 10.89
C ARG A 158 7.30 -11.64 10.80
N SER A 159 7.86 -11.49 9.59
CA SER A 159 9.30 -11.52 9.35
C SER A 159 9.96 -10.14 9.44
N LEU A 160 9.17 -9.06 9.46
CA LEU A 160 9.69 -7.70 9.44
C LEU A 160 10.35 -7.37 10.80
N PRO A 161 11.68 -7.18 10.85
CA PRO A 161 12.36 -6.83 12.09
C PRO A 161 12.00 -5.40 12.50
N ARG A 162 12.12 -5.07 13.79
CA ARG A 162 12.03 -3.67 14.20
C ARG A 162 13.31 -2.93 13.80
N PRO A 163 13.20 -1.72 13.21
CA PRO A 163 14.36 -0.88 12.97
C PRO A 163 14.99 -0.48 14.32
N ALA A 164 16.31 -0.30 14.31
CA ALA A 164 17.12 -0.02 15.50
C ALA A 164 16.99 1.43 15.98
#